data_AF-A0A2V7X5B8-F1
#
_entry.id   AF-A0A2V7X5B8-F1
#
_cell.length_a   1.000
_cell.length_b   1.000
_cell.length_c   1.000
_cell.angle_alpha   90.00
_cell.angle_beta   90.00
_cell.angle_gamma   90.00
#
_symmetry.space_group_name_H-M   'P 1'
#
loop_
_entity.id
_entity.type
_entity.pdbx_description
1 polymer ?
#
loop_
_entity_poly.entity_id
_entity_poly.type
_entity_poly.pdbx_seq_one_letter_code
_entity_poly.pdbx_strand_id
1 'polypeptide(L)'
;MSATIPASGEVTLQATVKGSPGAPSAVWFIAELAVNGASGSQCNWSGTTQPAGPCPDGTIEGAGASSSLTVKYHAPSTAGTFHVTAQWSTAFNPVVVKDGTAVITVGP
;
A
#
# COMPACT_ATOMS: atom_id res chain seq x y z
N MET A 1 0.65 11.57 -4.76
CA MET A 1 -0.10 12.05 -3.57
C MET A 1 0.89 12.14 -2.42
N SER A 2 0.73 13.07 -1.48
CA SER A 2 1.59 13.15 -0.28
C SER A 2 0.73 13.35 0.97
N ALA A 3 1.06 12.65 2.06
CA ALA A 3 0.39 12.77 3.35
C ALA A 3 1.41 12.85 4.47
N THR A 4 1.08 13.58 5.55
CA THR A 4 1.89 13.64 6.77
C THR A 4 1.05 13.10 7.92
N ILE A 5 1.57 12.09 8.62
CA ILE A 5 0.90 11.46 9.76
C ILE A 5 1.86 11.29 10.94
N PRO A 6 1.35 11.25 12.18
CA PRO A 6 2.17 10.94 13.33
C PRO A 6 2.67 9.49 13.27
N ALA A 7 3.77 9.21 13.98
CA ALA A 7 4.21 7.86 14.27
C ALA A 7 3.07 7.03 14.87
N SER A 8 2.94 5.77 14.42
CA SER A 8 1.81 4.89 14.75
C SER A 8 0.42 5.41 14.33
N GLY A 9 0.36 6.46 13.52
CA GLY A 9 -0.86 6.96 12.89
C GLY A 9 -1.29 6.10 11.70
N GLU A 10 -2.44 6.44 11.13
CA GLU A 10 -2.98 5.75 9.97
C GLU A 10 -3.46 6.75 8.92
N VAL A 11 -3.41 6.36 7.65
CA VAL A 11 -3.97 7.13 6.54
C VAL A 11 -4.67 6.22 5.55
N THR A 12 -5.85 6.65 5.10
CA THR A 12 -6.57 5.98 4.01
C THR A 12 -5.99 6.43 2.68
N LEU A 13 -5.58 5.46 1.86
CA LEU A 13 -5.11 5.66 0.50
C LEU A 13 -6.17 5.13 -0.47
N GLN A 14 -6.42 5.90 -1.53
CA GLN A 14 -7.37 5.53 -2.56
C GLN A 14 -6.72 5.64 -3.95
N ALA A 15 -6.66 4.53 -4.66
CA ALA A 15 -6.28 4.46 -6.07
C ALA A 15 -7.50 4.71 -6.95
N THR A 16 -7.31 5.48 -8.03
CA THR A 16 -8.34 5.69 -9.04
C THR A 16 -7.86 5.12 -10.38
N VAL A 17 -8.52 4.06 -10.86
CA VAL A 17 -8.24 3.49 -12.17
C VAL A 17 -9.25 4.04 -13.17
N LYS A 18 -8.78 4.80 -14.17
CA LYS A 18 -9.62 5.30 -15.27
C LYS A 18 -9.43 4.45 -16.53
N GLY A 19 -10.54 4.11 -17.17
CA GLY A 19 -10.55 3.42 -18.46
C GLY A 19 -10.36 1.89 -18.39
N SER A 20 -10.72 1.24 -17.29
CA SER A 20 -10.68 -0.24 -17.21
C SER A 20 -11.97 -0.85 -17.79
N PRO A 21 -11.89 -1.87 -18.66
CA PRO A 21 -13.07 -2.57 -19.18
C PRO A 21 -13.67 -3.60 -18.18
N GLY A 22 -13.15 -3.67 -16.95
CA GLY A 22 -13.61 -4.59 -15.90
C GLY A 22 -13.46 -3.99 -14.51
N ALA A 23 -13.79 -4.76 -13.46
CA ALA A 23 -13.64 -4.37 -12.07
C ALA A 23 -12.14 -4.18 -11.72
N PRO A 24 -11.67 -2.95 -11.48
CA PRO A 24 -10.26 -2.70 -11.22
C PRO A 24 -9.85 -3.19 -9.83
N SER A 25 -8.71 -3.88 -9.74
CA SER A 25 -8.07 -4.27 -8.46
C SER A 25 -6.61 -3.85 -8.45
N ALA A 26 -6.16 -3.22 -7.38
CA ALA A 26 -4.78 -2.79 -7.23
C ALA A 26 -4.05 -3.71 -6.25
N VAL A 27 -2.83 -4.07 -6.61
CA VAL A 27 -1.84 -4.65 -5.71
C VAL A 27 -1.15 -3.51 -4.99
N TRP A 28 -1.13 -3.55 -3.66
CA TRP A 28 -0.55 -2.51 -2.83
C TRP A 28 0.72 -3.02 -2.14
N PHE A 29 1.75 -2.18 -2.12
CA PHE A 29 3.01 -2.46 -1.43
C PHE A 29 3.70 -1.18 -0.97
N ILE A 30 4.49 -1.29 0.10
CA ILE A 30 5.42 -0.24 0.56
C ILE A 30 6.77 -0.52 -0.10
N ALA A 31 7.31 0.44 -0.84
CA ALA A 31 8.53 0.25 -1.63
C ALA A 31 9.76 -0.03 -0.74
N GLU A 32 9.82 0.60 0.43
CA GLU A 32 10.93 0.48 1.38
C GLU A 32 11.05 -0.93 1.96
N LEU A 33 9.94 -1.68 2.08
CA LEU A 33 9.97 -3.04 2.60
C LEU A 33 10.90 -3.94 1.78
N ALA A 34 10.92 -3.78 0.45
CA ALA A 34 11.78 -4.56 -0.43
C ALA A 34 13.28 -4.30 -0.20
N VAL A 35 13.63 -3.07 0.21
CA VAL A 35 15.01 -2.66 0.52
C VAL A 35 15.40 -3.10 1.93
N ASN A 36 14.45 -3.07 2.86
CA ASN A 36 14.64 -3.39 4.27
C ASN A 36 14.48 -4.89 4.59
N GLY A 37 14.50 -5.76 3.57
CA GLY A 37 14.49 -7.21 3.73
C GLY A 37 13.13 -7.82 4.07
N ALA A 38 12.05 -7.06 3.87
CA ALA A 38 10.68 -7.50 4.08
C ALA A 38 10.00 -7.83 2.74
N SER A 39 9.27 -8.96 2.68
CA SER A 39 8.63 -9.42 1.44
C SER A 39 7.39 -8.61 1.01
N GLY A 40 7.08 -7.50 1.71
CA GLY A 40 5.90 -6.66 1.47
C GLY A 40 4.59 -7.31 1.91
N SER A 41 4.33 -8.52 1.43
CA SER A 41 3.12 -9.31 1.70
C SER A 41 2.94 -9.67 3.18
N GLN A 42 4.02 -9.89 3.91
CA GLN A 42 4.00 -10.15 5.36
C GLN A 42 3.50 -8.95 6.19
N CYS A 43 3.53 -7.74 5.63
CA CYS A 43 3.07 -6.51 6.25
C CYS A 43 1.69 -6.07 5.73
N ASN A 44 1.09 -6.91 4.89
CA ASN A 44 -0.22 -6.72 4.32
C ASN A 44 -1.20 -7.67 5.00
N TRP A 45 -2.40 -7.20 5.37
CA TRP A 45 -3.44 -8.06 5.90
C TRP A 45 -4.83 -7.64 5.43
N SER A 46 -5.78 -8.55 5.60
CA SER A 46 -7.20 -8.31 5.40
C SER A 46 -7.94 -8.94 6.57
N GLY A 47 -8.67 -8.14 7.36
CA GLY A 47 -9.39 -8.61 8.53
C GLY A 47 -8.99 -7.88 9.82
N THR A 48 -9.27 -8.49 10.97
CA THR A 48 -9.17 -7.83 12.28
C THR A 48 -7.81 -7.93 12.97
N THR A 49 -6.88 -8.73 12.44
CA THR A 49 -5.58 -8.98 13.08
C THR A 49 -4.45 -8.45 12.21
N GLN A 50 -3.74 -7.45 12.74
CA GLN A 50 -2.51 -6.92 12.13
C GLN A 50 -1.39 -7.98 12.16
N PRO A 51 -0.53 -8.05 11.13
CA PRO A 51 0.60 -8.98 11.12
C PRO A 51 1.55 -8.71 12.29
N ALA A 52 2.00 -9.78 12.95
CA ALA A 52 2.97 -9.70 14.05
C ALA A 52 4.43 -9.50 13.59
N GLY A 53 4.68 -9.55 12.29
CA GLY A 53 6.04 -9.52 11.74
C GLY A 53 6.75 -8.17 11.94
N PRO A 54 8.09 -8.13 11.82
CA PRO A 54 8.78 -6.86 11.73
C PRO A 54 8.37 -6.16 10.43
N CYS A 55 7.62 -5.08 10.58
CA CYS A 55 7.19 -4.20 9.51
C CYS A 55 7.74 -2.79 9.79
N PRO A 56 9.07 -2.61 9.62
CA PRO A 56 9.76 -1.38 10.02
C PRO A 56 9.28 -0.15 9.24
N ASP A 57 8.69 -0.37 8.06
CA ASP A 57 8.17 0.66 7.16
C ASP A 57 6.64 0.77 7.20
N GLY A 58 6.00 0.17 8.21
CA GLY A 58 4.55 0.17 8.36
C GLY A 58 3.85 -1.02 7.72
N THR A 59 2.52 -1.01 7.81
CA THR A 59 1.68 -2.14 7.39
C THR A 59 0.48 -1.65 6.56
N ILE A 60 -0.01 -2.45 5.61
CA ILE A 60 -1.18 -2.13 4.79
C ILE A 60 -2.38 -3.03 5.11
N GLU A 61 -3.49 -2.42 5.52
CA GLU A 61 -4.77 -3.07 5.72
C GLU A 61 -5.63 -3.00 4.45
N GLY A 62 -6.22 -4.14 4.07
CA GLY A 62 -7.13 -4.27 2.93
C GLY A 62 -6.45 -4.72 1.64
N ALA A 63 -5.11 -4.86 1.61
CA ALA A 63 -4.36 -5.29 0.44
C ALA A 63 -4.68 -6.73 -0.03
N GLY A 64 -5.30 -7.55 0.83
CA GLY A 64 -5.74 -8.92 0.50
C GLY A 64 -7.15 -9.04 -0.08
N ALA A 65 -7.93 -7.94 -0.11
CA ALA A 65 -9.27 -7.96 -0.70
C ALA A 65 -9.17 -7.84 -2.22
N SER A 66 -9.80 -8.76 -2.96
CA SER A 66 -9.71 -8.96 -4.42
C SER A 66 -10.20 -7.79 -5.30
N SER A 67 -10.46 -6.62 -4.72
CA SER A 67 -10.96 -5.41 -5.37
C SER A 67 -10.55 -4.11 -4.66
N SER A 68 -9.56 -4.14 -3.76
CA SER A 68 -9.29 -2.98 -2.91
C SER A 68 -8.56 -1.87 -3.68
N LEU A 69 -9.33 -0.94 -4.24
CA LEU A 69 -8.84 0.38 -4.66
C LEU A 69 -8.62 1.32 -3.47
N THR A 70 -9.05 0.91 -2.27
CA THR A 70 -8.86 1.66 -1.04
C THR A 70 -8.13 0.77 -0.05
N VAL A 71 -7.07 1.27 0.55
CA VAL A 71 -6.34 0.58 1.62
C VAL A 71 -6.06 1.57 2.73
N LYS A 72 -5.74 1.06 3.92
CA LYS A 72 -5.27 1.89 5.01
C LYS A 72 -3.80 1.57 5.27
N TYR A 73 -2.95 2.59 5.21
CA TYR A 73 -1.56 2.49 5.62
C TYR A 73 -1.46 2.84 7.11
N HIS A 74 -0.79 1.98 7.85
CA HIS A 74 -0.47 2.16 9.27
C HIS A 74 1.01 2.46 9.38
N ALA A 75 1.34 3.64 9.90
CA ALA A 75 2.71 4.10 10.04
C ALA A 75 3.48 3.27 11.07
N PRO A 76 4.79 3.07 10.86
CA PRO A 76 5.65 2.55 11.91
C PRO A 76 5.81 3.58 13.04
N SER A 77 6.40 3.14 14.15
CA SER A 77 6.78 4.03 15.26
C SER A 77 7.98 4.92 14.94
N THR A 78 8.70 4.63 13.86
CA THR A 78 9.89 5.36 13.43
C THR A 78 9.50 6.48 12.45
N ALA A 79 10.04 7.67 12.67
CA ALA A 79 9.91 8.76 11.71
C ALA A 79 10.65 8.43 10.40
N GLY A 80 10.09 8.85 9.27
CA GLY A 80 10.64 8.52 7.96
C GLY A 80 9.74 8.93 6.82
N THR A 81 10.20 8.69 5.59
CA THR A 81 9.41 8.87 4.38
C THR A 81 9.24 7.52 3.71
N PHE A 82 7.99 7.14 3.48
CA PHE A 82 7.61 5.84 2.94
C PHE A 82 6.80 6.02 1.65
N HIS A 83 7.01 5.14 0.69
CA HIS A 83 6.37 5.17 -0.62
C HIS A 83 5.42 3.99 -0.77
N VAL A 84 4.13 4.28 -0.67
CA VAL A 84 3.09 3.27 -0.88
C VAL A 84 2.66 3.30 -2.34
N THR A 85 2.82 2.18 -3.04
CA THR A 85 2.49 2.07 -4.46
C THR A 85 1.28 1.17 -4.66
N ALA A 86 0.32 1.67 -5.44
CA ALA A 86 -0.78 0.90 -5.99
C ALA A 86 -0.44 0.54 -7.43
N GLN A 87 -0.36 -0.75 -7.73
CA GLN A 87 -0.14 -1.27 -9.08
C GLN A 87 -1.38 -1.97 -9.59
N TRP A 88 -1.81 -1.65 -10.80
CA TRP A 88 -2.91 -2.29 -11.50
C TRP A 88 -2.41 -2.82 -12.85
N SER A 89 -2.90 -3.98 -13.27
CA SER A 89 -2.61 -4.51 -14.62
C SER A 89 -3.84 -5.10 -15.30
N THR A 90 -3.90 -5.02 -16.63
CA THR A 90 -4.92 -5.73 -17.42
C THR A 90 -4.52 -7.18 -17.66
N ALA A 91 -5.48 -8.10 -17.59
CA ALA A 91 -5.30 -9.47 -18.09
C ALA A 91 -5.31 -9.57 -19.63
N PHE A 92 -5.65 -8.47 -20.33
CA PHE A 92 -5.76 -8.41 -21.79
C PHE A 92 -4.41 -8.09 -22.45
N ASN A 93 -4.23 -8.53 -23.70
CA ASN A 93 -3.04 -8.24 -24.51
C ASN A 93 -3.31 -7.04 -25.44
N PRO A 94 -2.50 -5.96 -25.42
CA PRO A 94 -1.30 -5.77 -24.58
C PRO A 94 -1.64 -5.58 -23.10
N VAL A 95 -0.82 -6.20 -22.25
CA VAL A 95 -0.90 -6.00 -20.79
C VAL A 95 -0.51 -4.55 -20.50
N VAL A 96 -1.46 -3.79 -20.00
CA VAL A 96 -1.23 -2.42 -19.54
C VAL A 96 -1.00 -2.47 -18.04
N VAL A 97 0.20 -2.09 -17.61
CA VAL A 97 0.53 -1.88 -16.21
C VAL A 97 0.42 -0.39 -15.91
N LYS A 98 -0.25 -0.04 -14.82
CA LYS A 98 -0.31 1.32 -14.28
C LYS A 98 0.03 1.29 -12.81
N ASP A 99 0.79 2.27 -12.37
CA ASP A 99 1.20 2.43 -11.00
C ASP A 99 0.93 3.86 -10.52
N GLY A 100 0.60 3.99 -9.24
CA GLY A 100 0.42 5.26 -8.56
C GLY A 100 1.09 5.21 -7.20
N THR A 101 1.98 6.15 -6.93
CA THR A 101 2.72 6.22 -5.66
C THR A 101 2.21 7.35 -4.78
N ALA A 102 1.98 7.03 -3.52
CA ALA A 102 1.73 7.95 -2.43
C ALA A 102 2.99 8.05 -1.55
N VAL A 103 3.40 9.29 -1.24
CA VAL A 103 4.52 9.58 -0.35
C VAL A 103 3.95 9.87 1.04
N ILE A 104 4.35 9.11 2.04
CA ILE A 104 3.89 9.28 3.42
C ILE A 104 5.07 9.73 4.26
N THR A 105 4.95 10.92 4.85
CA THR A 105 5.92 11.44 5.81
C THR A 105 5.41 11.15 7.21
N VAL A 106 6.17 10.35 7.95
CA VAL A 106 5.91 10.01 9.34
C VAL A 106 6.79 10.88 10.22
N GLY A 107 6.16 11.71 11.04
CA GLY A 107 6.82 12.59 12.01
C GLY A 107 6.46 12.22 13.45
N PRO A 108 7.21 12.75 14.43
CA PRO A 108 6.85 12.63 15.85
C PRO A 108 5.51 13.32 16.18
#